data_AF-N1PWK6-F1
#
_entry.id   AF-N1PWK6-F1
#
_cell.length_a   1.000
_cell.length_b   1.000
_cell.length_c   1.000
_cell.angle_alpha   90.00
_cell.angle_beta   90.00
_cell.angle_gamma   90.00
#
_symmetry.space_group_name_H-M   'P 1'
#
loop_
_entity.id
_entity.type
_entity.pdbx_description
1 polymer ?
#
loop_
_entity_poly.entity_id
_entity_poly.type
_entity_poly.pdbx_seq_one_letter_code
_entity_poly.pdbx_strand_id
1 'polypeptide(L)'
;MANVAKVYSHKNNRPSILAKHAIEKLEARPQSLGNVAVASDQVARLLRWTKELERLMPIDMDTAAATLPTGLRLLSSPFFCGHVSRSVAKMIFDLSIVERGAWGETVPAINDQGNRCCTINLATHDRAGRMRSIEELLGTILHELGHAYMYLFGCRCEVCHWNIMRLNGHFKGWRMLARSVEKKAREVLGMRVNLENKESAEFWWRKEQQFLKK
;
A
#
# COMPACT_ATOMS: atom_id res chain seq x y z
N MET A 1 -12.71 -51.13 15.34
CA MET A 1 -12.37 -50.83 13.92
C MET A 1 -12.21 -49.33 13.78
N ALA A 2 -10.98 -48.87 13.52
CA ALA A 2 -10.57 -47.47 13.65
C ALA A 2 -10.79 -46.69 12.34
N ASN A 3 -11.42 -45.52 12.43
CA ASN A 3 -11.53 -44.55 11.34
C ASN A 3 -10.26 -43.70 11.28
N VAL A 4 -9.47 -43.89 10.21
CA VAL A 4 -8.27 -43.13 9.92
C VAL A 4 -8.68 -41.82 9.24
N ALA A 5 -8.50 -40.71 9.96
CA ALA A 5 -8.50 -39.37 9.41
C ALA A 5 -7.38 -39.23 8.35
N LYS A 6 -7.75 -38.92 7.11
CA LYS A 6 -6.79 -38.50 6.08
C LYS A 6 -6.29 -37.09 6.43
N VAL A 7 -5.10 -37.04 6.99
CA VAL A 7 -4.29 -35.83 7.11
C VAL A 7 -3.86 -35.39 5.71
N TYR A 8 -4.48 -34.35 5.17
CA TYR A 8 -3.94 -33.62 4.03
C TYR A 8 -2.77 -32.74 4.51
N SER A 9 -1.57 -33.30 4.41
CA SER A 9 -0.32 -32.55 4.52
C SER A 9 -0.14 -31.67 3.28
N HIS A 10 -0.48 -30.38 3.38
CA HIS A 10 -0.05 -29.40 2.38
C HIS A 10 1.21 -28.67 2.87
N LYS A 11 2.35 -29.39 2.78
CA LYS A 11 3.65 -28.76 2.53
C LYS A 11 3.63 -28.19 1.11
N ASN A 12 3.22 -26.93 0.93
CA ASN A 12 3.54 -26.18 -0.29
C ASN A 12 3.63 -24.68 0.02
N ASN A 13 4.72 -24.32 0.71
CA ASN A 13 5.09 -22.93 0.95
C ASN A 13 6.02 -22.40 -0.17
N ARG A 14 5.84 -22.87 -1.42
CA ARG A 14 6.54 -22.30 -2.56
C ARG A 14 5.75 -21.08 -3.06
N PRO A 15 6.35 -19.88 -3.17
CA PRO A 15 5.70 -18.78 -3.88
C PRO A 15 5.31 -19.27 -5.28
N SER A 16 4.13 -18.85 -5.77
CA SER A 16 3.72 -19.22 -7.12
C SER A 16 4.83 -18.83 -8.10
N ILE A 17 5.05 -19.67 -9.11
CA ILE A 17 6.09 -19.45 -10.12
C ILE A 17 5.97 -18.02 -10.70
N LEU A 18 4.75 -17.48 -10.80
CA LEU A 18 4.46 -16.12 -11.24
C LEU A 18 4.89 -15.03 -10.25
N ALA A 19 4.68 -15.22 -8.94
CA ALA A 19 5.16 -14.29 -7.92
C ALA A 19 6.69 -14.28 -7.85
N LYS A 20 7.31 -15.46 -8.00
CA LYS A 20 8.76 -15.60 -8.09
C LYS A 20 9.31 -14.90 -9.33
N HIS A 21 8.65 -15.05 -10.49
CA HIS A 21 9.05 -14.39 -11.73
C HIS A 21 8.88 -12.87 -11.70
N ALA A 22 7.85 -12.36 -11.02
CA ALA A 22 7.66 -10.93 -10.83
C ALA A 22 8.75 -10.33 -9.93
N ILE A 23 9.13 -11.03 -8.85
CA ILE A 23 10.23 -10.64 -7.96
C ILE A 23 11.58 -10.75 -8.67
N GLU A 24 11.85 -11.86 -9.37
CA GLU A 24 13.08 -12.06 -10.16
C GLU A 24 13.20 -11.01 -11.28
N LYS A 25 12.11 -10.57 -11.92
CA LYS A 25 12.13 -9.46 -12.89
C LYS A 25 12.38 -8.08 -12.26
N LEU A 26 11.98 -7.88 -11.01
CA LEU A 26 12.29 -6.67 -10.24
C LEU A 26 13.77 -6.64 -9.84
N GLU A 27 14.34 -7.80 -9.51
CA GLU A 27 15.74 -7.94 -9.07
C GLU A 27 16.75 -8.02 -10.24
N ALA A 28 16.35 -8.59 -11.39
CA ALA A 28 17.25 -8.87 -12.52
C ALA A 28 17.36 -7.75 -13.57
N ARG A 29 16.76 -6.56 -13.38
CA ARG A 29 16.96 -5.44 -14.31
C ARG A 29 18.33 -4.79 -14.05
N PRO A 30 19.32 -4.93 -14.94
CA PRO A 30 20.56 -4.17 -14.82
C PRO A 30 20.22 -2.68 -14.89
N GLN A 31 20.59 -1.95 -13.84
CA GLN A 31 20.46 -0.50 -13.82
C GLN A 31 21.48 0.05 -14.82
N SER A 32 21.04 0.35 -16.04
CA SER A 32 21.83 1.18 -16.94
C SER A 32 22.16 2.50 -16.22
N LEU A 33 23.35 3.06 -16.46
CA LEU A 33 23.81 4.28 -15.78
C LEU A 33 22.82 5.45 -15.90
N GLY A 34 22.03 5.51 -16.97
CA GLY A 34 20.93 6.48 -17.13
C GLY A 34 19.78 6.29 -16.14
N ASN A 35 19.46 5.04 -15.74
CA ASN A 35 18.43 4.76 -14.74
C ASN A 35 18.87 5.18 -13.33
N VAL A 36 20.18 5.16 -13.04
CA VAL A 36 20.72 5.58 -11.74
C VAL A 36 20.57 7.09 -11.54
N ALA A 37 20.89 7.89 -12.57
CA ALA A 37 20.72 9.35 -12.52
C ALA A 37 19.25 9.78 -12.39
N VAL A 38 18.34 9.17 -13.16
CA VAL A 38 16.90 9.47 -13.07
C VAL A 38 16.29 9.04 -11.73
N ALA A 39 16.72 7.89 -11.20
CA ALA A 39 16.32 7.47 -9.86
C ALA A 39 16.78 8.47 -8.79
N SER A 40 17.98 9.04 -8.94
CA SER A 40 18.53 10.02 -7.99
C SER A 40 17.74 11.34 -7.96
N ASP A 41 17.30 11.86 -9.12
CA ASP A 41 16.49 13.09 -9.17
C ASP A 41 15.10 12.87 -8.55
N GLN A 42 14.44 11.75 -8.87
CA GLN A 42 13.13 11.43 -8.30
C GLN A 42 13.18 11.31 -6.78
N VAL A 43 14.22 10.67 -6.23
CA VAL A 43 14.44 10.58 -4.79
C VAL A 43 14.68 11.97 -4.19
N ALA A 44 15.50 12.82 -4.83
CA ALA A 44 15.74 14.18 -4.35
C ALA A 44 14.46 15.03 -4.35
N ARG A 45 13.62 14.90 -5.38
CA ARG A 45 12.31 15.56 -5.47
C ARG A 45 11.35 15.08 -4.40
N LEU A 46 11.31 13.76 -4.16
CA LEU A 46 10.50 13.17 -3.10
C LEU A 46 10.93 13.70 -1.72
N LEU A 47 12.23 13.72 -1.41
CA LEU A 47 12.75 14.26 -0.15
C LEU A 47 12.43 15.75 0.02
N ARG A 48 12.53 16.56 -1.04
CA ARG A 48 12.13 17.97 -1.01
C ARG A 48 10.63 18.13 -0.72
N TRP A 49 9.80 17.34 -1.40
CA TRP A 49 8.35 17.36 -1.18
C TRP A 49 7.99 16.92 0.24
N THR A 50 8.65 15.90 0.79
CA THR A 50 8.45 15.45 2.17
C THR A 50 8.81 16.55 3.18
N LYS A 51 9.95 17.23 3.00
CA LYS A 51 10.34 18.37 3.87
C LYS A 51 9.37 19.54 3.77
N GLU A 52 8.87 19.82 2.57
CA GLU A 52 7.87 20.87 2.38
C GLU A 52 6.55 20.48 3.05
N LEU A 53 6.11 19.23 2.90
CA LEU A 53 4.92 18.73 3.57
C LEU A 53 5.07 18.81 5.10
N GLU A 54 6.23 18.45 5.64
CA GLU A 54 6.56 18.60 7.07
C GLU A 54 6.51 20.06 7.53
N ARG A 55 7.09 21.00 6.76
CA ARG A 55 7.05 22.44 7.04
C ARG A 55 5.62 22.98 7.07
N LEU A 56 4.74 22.41 6.25
CA LEU A 56 3.34 22.79 6.16
C LEU A 56 2.49 22.18 7.26
N MET A 57 3.03 21.34 8.15
CA MET A 57 2.26 20.79 9.27
C MET A 57 2.07 21.84 10.37
N PRO A 58 0.83 22.11 10.84
CA PRO A 58 -0.42 21.46 10.46
C PRO A 58 -0.92 21.91 9.07
N ILE A 59 -1.10 20.95 8.16
CA ILE A 59 -1.49 21.27 6.80
C ILE A 59 -3.01 21.48 6.72
N ASP A 60 -3.43 22.64 6.24
CA ASP A 60 -4.83 22.88 5.93
C ASP A 60 -5.25 22.07 4.70
N MET A 61 -6.55 21.82 4.59
CA MET A 61 -7.11 20.93 3.56
C MET A 61 -6.85 21.41 2.14
N ASP A 62 -6.80 22.72 1.90
CA ASP A 62 -6.61 23.30 0.57
C ASP A 62 -5.15 23.15 0.12
N THR A 63 -4.20 23.48 1.01
CA THR A 63 -2.77 23.25 0.79
C THR A 63 -2.47 21.76 0.58
N ALA A 64 -3.13 20.90 1.34
CA ALA A 64 -2.98 19.47 1.21
C ALA A 64 -3.53 18.97 -0.14
N ALA A 65 -4.72 19.41 -0.55
CA ALA A 65 -5.29 19.08 -1.85
C ALA A 65 -4.41 19.54 -3.03
N ALA A 66 -3.74 20.69 -2.91
CA ALA A 66 -2.84 21.20 -3.94
C ALA A 66 -1.54 20.39 -4.08
N THR A 67 -1.03 19.84 -2.97
CA THR A 67 0.28 19.16 -2.94
C THR A 67 0.20 17.64 -3.13
N LEU A 68 -0.92 17.01 -2.75
CA LEU A 68 -1.12 15.56 -2.83
C LEU A 68 -0.94 14.96 -4.24
N PRO A 69 -1.43 15.55 -5.35
CA PRO A 69 -1.23 14.98 -6.68
C PRO A 69 0.26 14.86 -7.06
N THR A 70 1.08 15.81 -6.59
CA THR A 70 2.54 15.75 -6.77
C THR A 70 3.14 14.66 -5.88
N GLY A 71 2.72 14.57 -4.62
CA GLY A 71 3.11 13.49 -3.72
C GLY A 71 2.81 12.11 -4.27
N LEU A 72 1.61 11.90 -4.80
CA LEU A 72 1.17 10.65 -5.42
C LEU A 72 2.12 10.21 -6.55
N ARG A 73 2.52 11.12 -7.42
CA ARG A 73 3.48 10.82 -8.51
C ARG A 73 4.87 10.48 -7.96
N LEU A 74 5.35 11.26 -6.99
CA LEU A 74 6.67 11.08 -6.40
C LEU A 74 6.78 9.81 -5.56
N LEU A 75 5.70 9.37 -4.91
CA LEU A 75 5.62 8.11 -4.17
C LEU A 75 5.40 6.92 -5.11
N SER A 76 4.59 7.06 -6.17
CA SER A 76 4.28 5.92 -7.04
C SER A 76 5.52 5.36 -7.73
N SER A 77 6.48 6.20 -8.14
CA SER A 77 7.68 5.77 -8.88
C SER A 77 8.60 4.85 -8.06
N PRO A 78 9.16 5.28 -6.91
CA PRO A 78 10.11 4.47 -6.14
C PRO A 78 9.47 3.28 -5.40
N PHE A 79 8.18 3.34 -5.08
CA PHE A 79 7.51 2.31 -4.28
C PHE A 79 6.68 1.32 -5.12
N PHE A 80 6.17 1.76 -6.28
CA PHE A 80 5.22 0.98 -7.09
C PHE A 80 5.54 1.04 -8.59
N CYS A 81 6.80 1.33 -8.95
CA CYS A 81 7.30 1.41 -10.33
C CYS A 81 6.49 2.36 -11.24
N GLY A 82 5.84 3.37 -10.67
CA GLY A 82 5.03 4.35 -11.39
C GLY A 82 3.67 3.84 -11.87
N HIS A 83 3.29 2.60 -11.52
CA HIS A 83 2.05 1.99 -12.00
C HIS A 83 0.80 2.61 -11.36
N VAL A 84 0.90 3.04 -10.10
CA VAL A 84 -0.25 3.51 -9.31
C VAL A 84 -0.66 4.93 -9.71
N SER A 85 0.27 5.82 -10.03
CA SER A 85 -0.04 7.23 -10.33
C SER A 85 -0.92 7.46 -11.57
N ARG A 86 -0.99 6.48 -12.47
CA ARG A 86 -1.86 6.54 -13.67
C ARG A 86 -3.27 6.01 -13.43
N SER A 87 -3.46 5.29 -12.33
CA SER A 87 -4.67 4.54 -12.02
C SER A 87 -5.33 4.96 -10.72
N VAL A 88 -4.67 5.74 -9.86
CA VAL A 88 -5.34 6.47 -8.78
C VAL A 88 -5.99 7.71 -9.40
N ALA A 89 -7.32 7.73 -9.41
CA ALA A 89 -8.11 8.81 -9.99
C ALA A 89 -8.03 10.08 -9.13
N LYS A 90 -8.03 9.91 -7.81
CA LYS A 90 -8.00 11.03 -6.88
C LYS A 90 -7.39 10.63 -5.54
N MET A 91 -6.71 11.56 -4.91
CA MET A 91 -6.35 11.50 -3.50
C MET A 91 -6.97 12.72 -2.83
N ILE A 92 -7.76 12.50 -1.78
CA ILE A 92 -8.47 13.56 -1.06
C ILE A 92 -8.28 13.39 0.43
N PHE A 93 -8.38 14.50 1.15
CA PHE A 93 -8.60 14.45 2.58
C PHE A 93 -10.10 14.43 2.86
N ASP A 94 -10.53 13.49 3.68
CA ASP A 94 -11.92 13.30 4.07
C ASP A 94 -11.95 13.04 5.58
N LEU A 95 -12.37 14.03 6.36
CA LEU A 95 -12.41 13.93 7.81
C LEU A 95 -13.47 12.93 8.30
N SER A 96 -14.48 12.61 7.48
CA SER A 96 -15.52 11.63 7.84
C SER A 96 -14.97 10.22 7.99
N ILE A 97 -13.77 9.92 7.44
CA ILE A 97 -13.15 8.61 7.62
C ILE A 97 -12.71 8.38 9.07
N VAL A 98 -12.40 9.46 9.80
CA VAL A 98 -12.04 9.40 11.22
C VAL A 98 -13.24 8.98 12.06
N GLU A 99 -14.44 9.46 11.71
CA GLU A 99 -15.70 9.07 12.34
C GLU A 99 -16.00 7.58 12.12
N ARG A 100 -15.62 7.03 10.96
CA ARG A 100 -15.65 5.59 10.67
C ARG A 100 -14.53 4.81 11.37
N GLY A 101 -13.66 5.50 12.08
CA GLY A 101 -12.58 4.92 12.84
C GLY A 101 -11.34 4.54 12.02
N ALA A 102 -11.22 5.04 10.79
CA ALA A 102 -10.11 4.82 9.88
C ALA A 102 -9.21 6.06 9.78
N TRP A 103 -7.98 5.87 9.30
CA TRP A 103 -7.03 6.97 9.02
C TRP A 103 -6.79 7.20 7.53
N GLY A 104 -7.15 6.19 6.73
CA GLY A 104 -7.12 6.20 5.28
C GLY A 104 -8.15 5.20 4.78
N GLU A 105 -8.60 5.38 3.54
CA GLU A 105 -9.47 4.43 2.87
C GLU A 105 -9.20 4.45 1.36
N THR A 106 -8.99 3.27 0.79
CA THR A 106 -8.91 3.09 -0.66
C THR A 106 -10.26 2.63 -1.18
N VAL A 107 -10.90 3.46 -1.98
CA VAL A 107 -12.20 3.19 -2.60
C VAL A 107 -11.99 2.76 -4.06
N PRO A 108 -12.31 1.51 -4.42
CA PRO A 108 -12.33 1.07 -5.81
C PRO A 108 -13.31 1.88 -6.65
N ALA A 109 -12.91 2.24 -7.87
CA ALA A 109 -13.75 2.97 -8.82
C ALA A 109 -13.49 2.53 -10.27
N ILE A 110 -14.33 3.01 -11.17
CA ILE A 110 -14.18 2.93 -12.63
C ILE A 110 -14.25 4.37 -13.14
N ASN A 111 -13.29 4.78 -13.97
CA ASN A 111 -13.29 6.12 -14.55
C ASN A 111 -14.19 6.22 -15.78
N ASP A 112 -14.34 7.42 -16.33
CA ASP A 112 -15.20 7.69 -17.51
C ASP A 112 -14.81 6.92 -18.78
N GLN A 113 -13.59 6.35 -18.81
CA GLN A 113 -13.08 5.52 -19.90
C GLN A 113 -13.32 4.02 -19.66
N GLY A 114 -14.04 3.64 -18.59
CA GLY A 114 -14.25 2.25 -18.21
C GLY A 114 -13.03 1.58 -17.56
N ASN A 115 -11.96 2.33 -17.27
CA ASN A 115 -10.74 1.81 -16.68
C ASN A 115 -10.86 1.75 -15.15
N ARG A 116 -10.33 0.67 -14.56
CA ARG A 116 -10.24 0.54 -13.09
C ARG A 116 -9.36 1.64 -12.51
N CYS A 117 -9.86 2.26 -11.46
CA CYS A 117 -9.14 3.25 -10.70
C CYS A 117 -9.41 3.14 -9.19
N CYS A 118 -8.77 4.00 -8.41
CA CYS A 118 -9.02 4.13 -6.97
C CYS A 118 -9.10 5.61 -6.56
N THR A 119 -9.93 5.89 -5.56
CA THR A 119 -9.85 7.11 -4.76
C THR A 119 -9.19 6.76 -3.43
N ILE A 120 -8.24 7.59 -2.99
CA ILE A 120 -7.60 7.45 -1.67
C ILE A 120 -8.09 8.59 -0.80
N ASN A 121 -8.81 8.25 0.26
CA ASN A 121 -9.26 9.17 1.30
C ASN A 121 -8.26 9.13 2.44
N LEU A 122 -7.90 10.30 2.99
CA LEU A 122 -6.91 10.44 4.05
C LEU A 122 -7.44 11.31 5.18
N ALA A 123 -6.98 11.03 6.40
CA ALA A 123 -7.16 11.89 7.55
C ALA A 123 -5.80 12.45 7.99
N THR A 124 -5.75 13.77 8.19
CA THR A 124 -4.58 14.49 8.73
C THR A 124 -4.48 14.42 10.25
N HIS A 125 -5.56 14.01 10.92
CA HIS A 125 -5.67 13.99 12.39
C HIS A 125 -6.10 12.61 12.88
N ASP A 126 -5.81 12.31 14.14
CA ASP A 126 -6.35 11.14 14.84
C ASP A 126 -7.76 11.40 15.40
N ARG A 127 -8.33 10.42 16.11
CA ARG A 127 -9.68 10.52 16.71
C ARG A 127 -9.79 11.57 17.81
N ALA A 128 -8.67 11.97 18.41
CA ALA A 128 -8.62 13.03 19.40
C ALA A 128 -8.42 14.41 18.75
N GLY A 129 -8.41 14.49 17.41
CA GLY A 129 -8.14 15.72 16.67
C GLY A 129 -6.67 16.13 16.72
N ARG A 130 -5.75 15.23 17.11
CA ARG A 130 -4.32 15.53 17.11
C ARG A 130 -3.77 15.34 15.71
N MET A 131 -2.97 16.30 15.26
CA MET A 131 -2.23 16.19 14.01
C MET A 131 -1.29 14.99 14.05
N ARG A 132 -1.26 14.28 12.94
CA ARG A 132 -0.36 13.16 12.74
C ARG A 132 1.04 13.66 12.42
N SER A 133 2.08 12.91 12.78
CA SER A 133 3.43 13.23 12.31
C SER A 133 3.53 13.04 10.79
N ILE A 134 4.56 13.61 10.17
CA ILE A 134 4.81 13.40 8.74
C ILE A 134 5.01 11.91 8.42
N GLU A 135 5.68 11.17 9.30
CA GLU A 135 5.90 9.73 9.15
C GLU A 135 4.59 8.95 9.22
N GLU A 136 3.69 9.32 10.12
CA GLU A 136 2.37 8.69 10.24
C GLU A 136 1.52 8.96 8.99
N LEU A 137 1.48 10.22 8.53
CA LEU A 137 0.76 10.60 7.32
C LEU A 137 1.31 9.86 6.09
N LEU A 138 2.63 9.87 5.89
CA LEU A 138 3.28 9.14 4.80
C LEU A 138 3.06 7.63 4.90
N GLY A 139 3.10 7.08 6.12
CA GLY A 139 2.76 5.68 6.38
C GLY A 139 1.35 5.34 5.91
N THR A 140 0.36 6.19 6.22
CA THR A 140 -1.01 5.99 5.73
C THR A 140 -1.12 6.17 4.22
N ILE A 141 -0.47 7.15 3.62
CA ILE A 141 -0.48 7.32 2.16
C ILE A 141 0.08 6.06 1.48
N LEU A 142 1.23 5.57 1.95
CA LEU A 142 1.85 4.36 1.42
C LEU A 142 0.99 3.11 1.66
N HIS A 143 0.26 3.04 2.79
CA HIS A 143 -0.70 1.99 3.08
C HIS A 143 -1.81 1.94 2.03
N GLU A 144 -2.48 3.07 1.81
CA GLU A 144 -3.58 3.15 0.84
C GLU A 144 -3.10 2.94 -0.60
N LEU A 145 -1.90 3.43 -0.95
CA LEU A 145 -1.29 3.13 -2.25
C LEU A 145 -1.01 1.63 -2.43
N GLY A 146 -0.65 0.93 -1.35
CA GLY A 146 -0.52 -0.52 -1.36
C GLY A 146 -1.84 -1.22 -1.67
N HIS A 147 -2.94 -0.77 -1.06
CA HIS A 147 -4.28 -1.30 -1.33
C HIS A 147 -4.68 -1.06 -2.79
N ALA A 148 -4.46 0.16 -3.29
CA ALA A 148 -4.71 0.51 -4.69
C ALA A 148 -3.89 -0.37 -5.64
N TYR A 149 -2.59 -0.55 -5.37
CA TYR A 149 -1.72 -1.41 -6.19
C TYR A 149 -2.23 -2.84 -6.26
N MET A 150 -2.61 -3.43 -5.12
CA MET A 150 -3.14 -4.80 -5.08
C MET A 150 -4.49 -4.92 -5.81
N TYR A 151 -5.37 -3.94 -5.69
CA TYR A 151 -6.66 -3.93 -6.40
C TYR A 151 -6.48 -3.88 -7.93
N LEU A 152 -5.54 -3.06 -8.39
CA LEU A 152 -5.30 -2.80 -9.81
C LEU A 152 -4.51 -3.93 -10.48
N PHE A 153 -3.44 -4.39 -9.84
CA PHE A 153 -2.44 -5.27 -10.47
C PHE A 153 -2.37 -6.67 -9.86
N GLY A 154 -3.07 -6.92 -8.75
CA GLY A 154 -3.11 -8.24 -8.15
C GLY A 154 -3.85 -9.26 -9.03
N CYS A 155 -3.42 -10.52 -8.95
CA CYS A 155 -4.00 -11.61 -9.75
C CYS A 155 -5.46 -11.87 -9.36
N ARG A 156 -6.36 -11.94 -10.36
CA ARG A 156 -7.81 -12.14 -10.18
C ARG A 156 -8.31 -13.55 -10.49
N CYS A 157 -7.41 -14.54 -10.51
CA CYS A 157 -7.81 -15.94 -10.52
C CYS A 157 -8.74 -16.21 -9.32
N GLU A 158 -9.79 -17.05 -9.38
CA GLU A 158 -10.74 -17.21 -8.25
C GLU A 158 -10.05 -17.39 -6.88
N VAL A 159 -8.99 -18.21 -6.85
CA VAL A 159 -8.15 -18.46 -5.66
C VAL A 159 -7.40 -17.21 -5.18
N CYS A 160 -6.92 -16.39 -6.11
CA CYS A 160 -6.14 -15.19 -5.88
C CYS A 160 -7.05 -13.99 -5.56
N HIS A 161 -8.19 -13.91 -6.26
CA HIS A 161 -9.19 -12.86 -6.21
C HIS A 161 -9.94 -12.91 -4.90
N TRP A 162 -10.23 -14.11 -4.38
CA TRP A 162 -10.82 -14.27 -3.05
C TRP A 162 -9.94 -13.64 -1.94
N ASN A 163 -8.62 -13.75 -2.08
CA ASN A 163 -7.66 -13.14 -1.17
C ASN A 163 -7.49 -11.62 -1.36
N ILE A 164 -7.83 -11.08 -2.54
CA ILE A 164 -7.73 -9.64 -2.85
C ILE A 164 -9.04 -8.91 -2.57
N MET A 165 -10.20 -9.47 -2.93
CA MET A 165 -11.55 -8.86 -2.79
C MET A 165 -11.95 -8.62 -1.34
N ARG A 166 -11.34 -9.35 -0.40
CA ARG A 166 -11.31 -8.95 1.00
C ARG A 166 -10.26 -7.86 1.18
N LEU A 167 -10.39 -6.73 0.47
CA LEU A 167 -9.44 -5.61 0.43
C LEU A 167 -9.11 -5.04 1.82
N ASN A 168 -9.93 -5.34 2.82
CA ASN A 168 -9.68 -5.03 4.23
C ASN A 168 -8.70 -5.99 4.92
N GLY A 169 -8.29 -7.08 4.27
CA GLY A 169 -7.49 -8.14 4.85
C GLY A 169 -6.00 -8.02 4.52
N HIS A 170 -5.19 -7.88 5.56
CA HIS A 170 -3.72 -7.86 5.49
C HIS A 170 -3.11 -9.28 5.38
N PHE A 171 -3.52 -10.02 4.36
CA PHE A 171 -3.10 -11.41 4.09
C PHE A 171 -1.63 -11.50 3.61
N LYS A 172 -1.16 -12.72 3.29
CA LYS A 172 0.24 -12.98 2.88
C LYS A 172 0.75 -12.05 1.78
N GLY A 173 -0.05 -11.80 0.73
CA GLY A 173 0.33 -10.90 -0.37
C GLY A 173 0.54 -9.46 0.09
N TRP A 174 -0.38 -8.95 0.94
CA TRP A 174 -0.24 -7.64 1.56
C TRP A 174 1.02 -7.54 2.42
N ARG A 175 1.27 -8.52 3.30
CA ARG A 175 2.45 -8.52 4.19
C ARG A 175 3.76 -8.47 3.40
N MET A 176 3.84 -9.21 2.30
CA MET A 176 5.00 -9.16 1.42
C MET A 176 5.19 -7.78 0.78
N LEU A 177 4.09 -7.16 0.30
CA LEU A 177 4.11 -5.81 -0.24
C LEU A 177 4.51 -4.78 0.84
N ALA A 178 3.83 -4.80 1.98
CA ALA A 178 4.04 -3.91 3.12
C ALA A 178 5.51 -3.90 3.56
N ARG A 179 6.12 -5.08 3.80
CA ARG A 179 7.54 -5.18 4.18
C ARG A 179 8.49 -4.63 3.12
N SER A 180 8.16 -4.83 1.85
CA SER A 180 8.96 -4.31 0.73
C SER A 180 8.90 -2.79 0.68
N VAL A 181 7.71 -2.22 0.87
CA VAL A 181 7.48 -0.77 0.93
C VAL A 181 8.14 -0.16 2.18
N GLU A 182 8.02 -0.78 3.35
CA GLU A 182 8.66 -0.34 4.60
C GLU A 182 10.19 -0.33 4.48
N LYS A 183 10.77 -1.41 3.92
CA LYS A 183 12.20 -1.48 3.63
C LYS A 183 12.60 -0.34 2.68
N LYS A 184 11.84 -0.13 1.61
CA LYS A 184 12.12 0.91 0.63
C LYS A 184 11.98 2.32 1.22
N ALA A 185 11.04 2.52 2.13
CA ALA A 185 10.83 3.80 2.81
C ALA A 185 12.04 4.15 3.68
N ARG A 186 12.62 3.16 4.38
CA ARG A 186 13.86 3.35 5.12
C ARG A 186 15.03 3.73 4.21
N GLU A 187 15.16 3.07 3.06
CA GLU A 187 16.22 3.34 2.09
C GLU A 187 16.09 4.73 1.43
N VAL A 188 14.89 5.10 1.03
CA VAL A 188 14.63 6.30 0.19
C VAL A 188 14.38 7.54 1.03
N LEU A 189 13.63 7.41 2.12
CA LEU A 189 13.19 8.53 2.96
C LEU A 189 14.01 8.63 4.26
N GLY A 190 14.77 7.60 4.63
CA GLY A 190 15.37 7.52 5.96
C GLY A 190 14.35 7.29 7.09
N MET A 191 13.08 7.02 6.74
CA MET A 191 11.97 6.94 7.68
C MET A 191 11.58 5.51 8.01
N ARG A 192 11.09 5.28 9.24
CA ARG A 192 10.46 4.02 9.63
C ARG A 192 8.95 4.18 9.58
N VAL A 193 8.34 3.72 8.49
CA VAL A 193 6.88 3.58 8.39
C VAL A 193 6.46 2.20 8.88
N ASN A 194 5.26 2.09 9.44
CA ASN A 194 4.67 0.84 9.89
C ASN A 194 3.34 0.62 9.14
N LEU A 195 3.38 -0.22 8.11
CA LEU A 195 2.22 -0.56 7.27
C LEU A 195 1.50 -1.80 7.78
N GLU A 196 2.24 -2.74 8.38
CA GLU A 196 1.67 -3.84 9.17
C GLU A 196 1.37 -3.32 10.59
N ASN A 197 0.36 -2.45 10.77
CA ASN A 197 -0.08 -2.14 12.14
C ASN A 197 -0.33 -3.48 12.87
N LYS A 198 0.50 -3.77 13.89
CA LYS A 198 0.58 -5.11 14.52
C LYS A 198 -0.78 -5.55 15.03
N GLU A 199 -1.56 -4.62 15.56
CA GLU A 199 -2.91 -4.88 16.06
C GLU A 199 -3.87 -5.31 14.94
N SER A 200 -3.79 -4.65 13.78
CA SER A 200 -4.57 -5.02 12.59
C SER A 200 -4.12 -6.38 12.04
N ALA A 201 -2.81 -6.64 11.99
CA ALA A 201 -2.25 -7.89 11.50
C ALA A 201 -2.64 -9.10 12.38
N GLU A 202 -2.62 -8.93 13.71
CA GLU A 202 -3.07 -9.95 14.66
C GLU A 202 -4.57 -10.20 14.60
N PHE A 203 -5.38 -9.14 14.50
CA PHE A 203 -6.83 -9.25 14.36
C PHE A 203 -7.22 -10.07 13.12
N TRP A 204 -6.65 -9.74 11.96
CA TRP A 204 -6.94 -10.43 10.70
C TRP A 204 -6.41 -11.86 10.70
N TRP A 205 -5.25 -12.12 11.30
CA TRP A 205 -4.74 -13.48 11.49
C TRP A 205 -5.72 -14.35 12.30
N ARG A 206 -6.24 -13.84 13.42
CA ARG A 206 -7.23 -14.56 14.23
C ARG A 206 -8.52 -14.85 13.44
N LYS A 207 -8.99 -13.90 12.63
CA LYS A 207 -10.14 -14.09 11.73
C LYS A 207 -9.88 -15.18 10.67
N GLU A 208 -8.72 -15.15 10.02
CA GLU A 208 -8.33 -16.16 9.02
C GLU A 208 -8.33 -17.58 9.60
N GLN A 209 -7.76 -17.76 10.80
CA GLN A 209 -7.76 -19.04 11.51
C GLN A 209 -9.18 -19.54 11.87
N GLN A 210 -10.15 -18.64 12.06
CA GLN A 210 -11.56 -19.03 12.28
C GLN A 210 -12.22 -19.48 10.98
N PHE A 211 -11.87 -18.89 9.83
CA PHE A 211 -12.41 -19.27 8.53
C PHE A 211 -11.89 -20.63 8.07
N LEU A 212 -10.59 -20.89 8.24
CA LEU A 212 -9.97 -22.16 7.82
C LEU A 212 -10.43 -23.38 8.66
N LYS A 213 -11.14 -23.16 9.76
CA LYS A 213 -11.73 -24.21 10.61
C LYS A 213 -13.17 -24.57 10.22
N LYS A 214 -13.76 -23.89 9.24
CA LYS A 214 -15.09 -24.20 8.69
C LYS A 214 -14.95 -24.91 7.35
#